data_AF-A0AAD9SA35-F1
#
_entry.id   AF-A0AAD9SA35-F1
#
_cell.length_a   1.000
_cell.length_b   1.000
_cell.length_c   1.000
_cell.angle_alpha   90.00
_cell.angle_beta   90.00
_cell.angle_gamma   90.00
#
_symmetry.space_group_name_H-M   'P 1'
#
loop_
_entity.id
_entity.type
_entity.pdbx_description
1 polymer ?
#
loop_
_entity_poly.entity_id
_entity_poly.type
_entity_poly.pdbx_seq_one_letter_code
_entity_poly.pdbx_strand_id
1 'polypeptide(L)'
;MPKIPQFSLSVHSFTPPTLPDRPADAPASAFRSPLIQSVAAATSPLSFTISLPSARDTDPLYPATHLQLSYNFEGTGEVFIPDVIKSQDVKVEASSEAESERLYVVRSPADQIPRAKVNEGATSAAEVRVYAWRGEKLLGKWSVGRIEGLGIEGLKSHPLAILRRDTWAAQRESR
;
A
#
# COMPACT_ATOMS: atom_id res chain seq x y z
N MET A 1 10.51 26.97 26.95
CA MET A 1 10.61 25.66 26.25
C MET A 1 10.24 25.86 24.78
N PRO A 2 11.10 25.53 23.81
CA PRO A 2 10.72 25.63 22.40
C PRO A 2 9.61 24.63 22.09
N LYS A 3 8.46 25.11 21.58
CA LYS A 3 7.39 24.25 21.05
C LYS A 3 7.96 23.47 19.87
N ILE A 4 7.98 22.15 19.97
CA ILE A 4 8.29 21.29 18.83
C ILE A 4 7.22 21.58 17.77
N PRO A 5 7.59 21.90 16.51
CA PRO A 5 6.61 22.11 15.47
C PRO A 5 5.82 20.82 15.27
N GLN A 6 4.51 20.88 15.52
CA GLN A 6 3.60 19.76 15.40
C GLN A 6 3.29 19.59 13.91
N PHE A 7 3.78 18.51 13.31
CA PHE A 7 3.39 18.17 11.95
C PHE A 7 1.95 17.66 11.97
N SER A 8 1.11 18.21 11.10
CA SER A 8 -0.29 17.83 10.94
C SER A 8 -0.58 17.56 9.48
N LEU A 9 -1.43 16.56 9.24
CA LEU A 9 -1.88 16.14 7.92
C LEU A 9 -3.37 15.82 8.00
N SER A 10 -4.15 16.38 7.07
CA SER A 10 -5.56 16.03 6.88
C SER A 10 -5.73 15.41 5.49
N VAL A 11 -6.57 14.39 5.38
CA VAL A 11 -6.84 13.68 4.12
C VAL A 11 -8.17 14.18 3.58
N HIS A 12 -8.19 14.62 2.33
CA HIS A 12 -9.37 15.20 1.68
C HIS A 12 -10.00 14.25 0.67
N SER A 13 -9.17 13.50 -0.06
CA SER A 13 -9.65 12.49 -1.00
C SER A 13 -8.72 11.28 -1.04
N PHE A 14 -9.30 10.15 -1.42
CA PHE A 14 -8.60 8.90 -1.63
C PHE A 14 -9.22 8.20 -2.83
N THR A 15 -8.41 7.99 -3.87
CA THR A 15 -8.80 7.25 -5.06
C THR A 15 -8.06 5.92 -5.05
N PRO A 16 -8.74 4.80 -4.76
CA PRO A 16 -8.10 3.50 -4.75
C PRO A 16 -7.55 3.15 -6.13
N PRO A 17 -6.49 2.34 -6.21
CA PRO A 17 -5.98 1.85 -7.46
C PRO A 17 -6.97 0.90 -8.14
N THR A 18 -6.98 0.88 -9.47
CA THR A 18 -7.64 -0.16 -10.25
C THR A 18 -6.84 -1.44 -10.15
N LEU A 19 -7.52 -2.53 -9.81
CA LEU A 19 -6.94 -3.86 -9.75
C LEU A 19 -7.27 -4.61 -11.05
N PRO A 20 -6.36 -5.48 -11.54
CA PRO A 20 -6.69 -6.36 -12.64
C PRO A 20 -7.73 -7.40 -12.20
N ASP A 21 -8.68 -7.72 -13.10
CA ASP A 21 -9.74 -8.73 -12.86
C ASP A 21 -9.19 -10.12 -12.51
N ARG A 22 -7.94 -10.40 -12.92
CA ARG A 22 -7.19 -11.60 -12.59
C ARG A 22 -5.74 -11.22 -12.35
N PRO A 23 -5.07 -11.68 -11.27
CA PRO A 23 -3.63 -11.50 -11.15
C PRO A 23 -2.98 -12.14 -12.39
N ALA A 24 -2.27 -11.34 -13.19
CA ALA A 24 -1.58 -11.81 -14.38
C ALA A 24 -0.76 -13.05 -14.02
N ASP A 25 -0.86 -14.12 -14.82
CA ASP A 25 -0.34 -15.48 -14.60
C ASP A 25 1.03 -15.51 -13.93
N ALA A 26 1.05 -15.30 -12.61
CA ALA A 26 2.28 -15.22 -11.86
C ALA A 26 2.74 -16.66 -11.71
N PRO A 27 3.89 -17.04 -12.28
CA PRO A 27 4.34 -18.42 -12.24
C PRO A 27 4.44 -18.84 -10.77
N ALA A 28 3.88 -20.00 -10.44
CA ALA A 28 3.82 -20.53 -9.07
C ALA A 28 5.19 -20.61 -8.36
N SER A 29 6.29 -20.49 -9.11
CA SER A 29 7.67 -20.48 -8.63
C SER A 29 8.18 -19.11 -8.13
N ALA A 30 7.54 -17.98 -8.45
CA ALA A 30 7.99 -16.65 -8.05
C ALA A 30 7.79 -16.34 -6.55
N PHE A 31 7.31 -17.28 -5.75
CA PHE A 31 6.74 -17.04 -4.41
C PHE A 31 7.53 -17.65 -3.24
N ARG A 32 8.78 -18.09 -3.47
CA ARG A 32 9.58 -18.85 -2.49
C ARG A 32 10.30 -18.03 -1.42
N SER A 33 10.25 -16.70 -1.43
CA SER A 33 10.89 -15.89 -0.38
C SER A 33 9.94 -14.83 0.20
N PRO A 34 9.89 -14.65 1.53
CA PRO A 34 9.13 -13.57 2.20
C PRO A 34 9.69 -12.16 1.92
N LEU A 35 10.79 -12.08 1.15
CA LEU A 35 11.49 -10.86 0.76
C LEU A 35 11.36 -10.56 -0.75
N ILE A 36 10.53 -11.30 -1.50
CA ILE A 36 10.34 -11.04 -2.93
C ILE A 36 9.44 -9.81 -3.05
N GLN A 37 9.93 -8.80 -3.79
CA GLN A 37 9.15 -7.67 -4.26
C GLN A 37 7.82 -8.19 -4.80
N SER A 38 6.75 -7.88 -4.07
CA SER A 38 5.39 -8.29 -4.42
C SER A 38 5.12 -7.95 -5.87
N VAL A 39 4.48 -8.86 -6.60
CA VAL A 39 3.91 -8.53 -7.91
C VAL A 39 3.01 -7.31 -7.74
N ALA A 40 3.23 -6.30 -8.58
CA ALA A 40 2.46 -5.05 -8.61
C ALA A 40 0.95 -5.36 -8.55
N ALA A 41 0.25 -4.74 -7.58
CA ALA A 41 -1.15 -5.05 -7.43
C ALA A 41 -2.05 -4.42 -8.47
N ALA A 42 -1.66 -3.25 -8.96
CA ALA A 42 -2.55 -2.33 -9.63
C ALA A 42 -2.19 -2.10 -11.09
N THR A 43 -3.19 -1.71 -11.87
CA THR A 43 -3.05 -1.21 -13.24
C THR A 43 -3.12 0.31 -13.31
N SER A 44 -3.50 0.97 -12.21
CA SER A 44 -3.47 2.43 -12.06
C SER A 44 -2.76 2.84 -10.76
N PRO A 45 -2.18 4.05 -10.70
CA PRO A 45 -1.58 4.54 -9.46
C PRO A 45 -2.66 4.77 -8.39
N LEU A 46 -2.25 4.65 -7.12
CA LEU A 46 -3.01 5.18 -6.00
C LEU A 46 -2.84 6.70 -5.97
N SER A 47 -3.93 7.45 -5.76
CA SER A 47 -3.89 8.91 -5.63
C SER A 47 -4.67 9.36 -4.42
N PHE A 48 -4.14 10.33 -3.67
CA PHE A 48 -4.84 10.93 -2.55
C PHE A 48 -4.43 12.40 -2.39
N THR A 49 -5.33 13.21 -1.84
CA THR A 49 -5.08 14.62 -1.58
C THR A 49 -4.99 14.87 -0.08
N ILE A 50 -3.97 15.63 0.31
CA ILE A 50 -3.70 15.99 1.69
C ILE A 50 -3.60 17.50 1.85
N SER A 51 -4.03 18.01 3.01
CA SER A 51 -3.63 19.34 3.44
C SER A 51 -2.53 19.25 4.49
N LEU A 52 -1.57 20.16 4.38
CA LEU A 52 -0.42 20.26 5.27
C LEU A 52 -0.40 21.66 5.88
N PRO A 53 -1.07 21.88 7.03
CA PRO A 53 -1.15 23.21 7.66
C PRO A 53 0.22 23.77 8.09
N SER A 54 1.22 22.90 8.23
CA SER A 54 2.60 23.27 8.58
C SER A 54 3.50 23.57 7.38
N ALA A 55 2.98 23.39 6.16
CA ALA A 55 3.71 23.60 4.92
C ALA A 55 4.24 25.04 4.81
N ARG A 56 5.44 25.17 4.25
CA ARG A 56 6.04 26.47 3.91
C ARG A 56 6.06 26.64 2.41
N ASP A 57 6.10 27.89 1.94
CA ASP A 57 6.16 28.21 0.50
C ASP A 57 7.37 27.55 -0.19
N THR A 58 8.48 27.41 0.52
CA THR A 58 9.72 26.80 0.02
C THR A 58 9.85 25.31 0.33
N ASP A 59 9.03 24.78 1.25
CA ASP A 59 9.09 23.39 1.68
C ASP A 59 7.69 22.91 2.11
N PRO A 60 6.94 22.25 1.21
CA PRO A 60 5.59 21.78 1.50
C PRO A 60 5.54 20.73 2.61
N LEU A 61 6.64 20.01 2.88
CA LEU A 61 6.66 18.97 3.92
C LEU A 61 7.16 19.46 5.27
N TYR A 62 7.55 20.72 5.42
CA TYR A 62 8.06 21.20 6.71
C TYR A 62 7.07 20.94 7.87
N PRO A 63 7.52 20.46 9.06
CA PRO A 63 8.89 20.12 9.47
C PRO A 63 9.38 18.71 9.12
N ALA A 64 8.60 17.91 8.39
CA ALA A 64 9.03 16.62 7.87
C ALA A 64 10.04 16.81 6.73
N THR A 65 10.97 15.86 6.66
CA THR A 65 11.93 15.72 5.56
C THR A 65 11.41 14.85 4.42
N HIS A 66 10.54 13.89 4.74
CA HIS A 66 9.90 13.01 3.78
C HIS A 66 8.65 12.38 4.39
N LEU A 67 7.77 11.91 3.52
CA LEU A 67 6.67 11.00 3.86
C LEU A 67 7.01 9.59 3.38
N GLN A 68 6.52 8.59 4.09
CA GLN A 68 6.67 7.20 3.70
C GLN A 68 5.32 6.51 3.74
N LEU A 69 5.01 5.77 2.66
CA LEU A 69 3.79 4.98 2.58
C LEU A 69 3.99 3.62 3.21
N SER A 70 2.96 3.13 3.87
CA SER A 70 2.85 1.74 4.27
C SER A 70 1.47 1.17 3.97
N TYR A 71 1.44 -0.15 3.83
CA TYR A 71 0.25 -0.96 3.62
C TYR A 71 0.14 -1.95 4.77
N ASN A 72 -0.84 -1.75 5.64
CA ASN A 72 -1.11 -2.62 6.77
C ASN A 72 -2.17 -3.65 6.40
N PHE A 73 -1.72 -4.89 6.21
CA PHE A 73 -2.57 -6.03 5.90
C PHE A 73 -3.01 -6.72 7.20
N GLU A 74 -4.31 -6.96 7.32
CA GLU A 74 -4.85 -7.67 8.48
C GLU A 74 -4.23 -9.08 8.60
N GLY A 75 -3.70 -9.40 9.78
CA GLY A 75 -3.05 -10.69 10.06
C GLY A 75 -1.68 -10.93 9.44
N THR A 76 -1.28 -10.16 8.41
CA THR A 76 0.03 -10.31 7.74
C THR A 76 1.05 -9.28 8.21
N GLY A 77 0.58 -8.10 8.64
CA GLY A 77 1.43 -7.02 9.14
C GLY A 77 1.59 -5.87 8.14
N GLU A 78 2.51 -4.97 8.47
CA GLU A 78 2.72 -3.70 7.76
C GLU A 78 3.91 -3.77 6.81
N VAL A 79 3.70 -3.36 5.56
CA VAL A 79 4.71 -3.30 4.51
C VAL A 79 5.01 -1.84 4.19
N PHE A 80 6.26 -1.41 4.38
CA PHE A 80 6.71 -0.07 4.04
C PHE A 80 7.20 -0.01 2.59
N ILE A 81 6.78 1.03 1.88
CA ILE A 81 7.31 1.31 0.54
C ILE A 81 8.70 1.94 0.70
N PRO A 82 9.71 1.42 -0.02
CA PRO A 82 11.08 1.93 0.07
C PRO A 82 11.19 3.34 -0.51
N ASP A 83 10.39 3.65 -1.52
CA ASP A 83 10.37 4.96 -2.17
C ASP A 83 9.63 5.96 -1.29
N VAL A 84 10.40 6.92 -0.77
CA VAL A 84 9.89 7.99 0.07
C VAL A 84 9.42 9.17 -0.77
N ILE A 85 8.35 9.81 -0.34
CA ILE A 85 7.80 11.02 -0.95
C ILE A 85 8.54 12.22 -0.37
N LYS A 86 9.30 12.93 -1.19
CA LYS A 86 10.01 14.15 -0.81
C LYS A 86 9.22 15.39 -1.21
N SER A 87 9.62 16.55 -0.71
CA SER A 87 8.93 17.82 -0.98
C SER A 87 8.76 18.13 -2.47
N GLN A 88 9.68 17.67 -3.31
CA GLN A 88 9.63 17.81 -4.78
C GLN A 88 8.55 16.96 -5.47
N ASP A 89 8.15 15.86 -4.83
CA ASP A 89 7.17 14.90 -5.38
C ASP A 89 5.73 15.34 -5.07
N VAL A 90 5.59 16.28 -4.13
CA VAL A 90 4.31 16.83 -3.69
C VAL A 90 3.89 17.96 -4.63
N LYS A 91 2.84 17.74 -5.42
CA LYS A 91 2.31 18.74 -6.35
C LYS A 91 1.16 19.49 -5.70
N VAL A 92 1.20 20.81 -5.78
CA VAL A 92 0.06 21.66 -5.38
C VAL A 92 -1.08 21.41 -6.36
N GLU A 93 -2.23 21.03 -5.84
CA GLU A 93 -3.46 21.04 -6.63
C GLU A 93 -3.83 22.50 -6.84
N ALA A 94 -4.06 22.92 -8.09
CA ALA A 94 -4.49 24.28 -8.37
C ALA A 94 -5.86 24.51 -7.75
N SER A 95 -5.88 24.99 -6.51
CA SER A 95 -7.09 25.26 -5.76
C SER A 95 -7.83 26.42 -6.43
N SER A 96 -9.09 26.16 -6.79
CA SER A 96 -10.08 27.22 -7.04
C SER A 96 -10.11 28.16 -5.85
N GLU A 97 -10.22 29.46 -6.09
CA GLU A 97 -10.11 30.59 -5.16
C GLU A 97 -10.95 30.53 -3.86
N ALA A 98 -11.76 29.49 -3.67
CA ALA A 98 -12.68 29.29 -2.55
C ALA A 98 -12.09 28.51 -1.36
N GLU A 99 -10.97 27.80 -1.50
CA GLU A 99 -10.38 27.03 -0.39
C GLU A 99 -9.13 27.71 0.16
N SER A 100 -9.21 28.21 1.40
CA SER A 100 -8.09 28.83 2.10
C SER A 100 -6.98 27.84 2.50
N GLU A 101 -7.12 26.57 2.14
CA GLU A 101 -6.21 25.48 2.51
C GLU A 101 -5.51 24.93 1.26
N ARG A 102 -4.19 24.92 1.26
CA ARG A 102 -3.41 24.38 0.14
C ARG A 102 -3.52 22.85 0.14
N LEU A 103 -4.09 22.32 -0.94
CA LEU A 103 -4.17 20.89 -1.17
C LEU A 103 -2.97 20.39 -1.97
N TYR A 104 -2.49 19.23 -1.57
CA TYR A 104 -1.33 18.57 -2.15
C TYR A 104 -1.73 17.18 -2.65
N VAL A 105 -1.41 16.89 -3.91
CA VAL A 105 -1.67 15.58 -4.52
C VAL A 105 -0.45 14.69 -4.33
N VAL A 106 -0.67 13.50 -3.77
CA VAL A 106 0.31 12.43 -3.70
C VAL A 106 -0.14 11.28 -4.58
N ARG A 107 0.77 10.77 -5.41
CA ARG A 107 0.53 9.61 -6.28
C ARG A 107 1.55 8.54 -6.02
N SER A 108 1.09 7.35 -5.65
CA SER A 108 1.94 6.16 -5.55
C SER A 108 1.85 5.37 -6.85
N PRO A 109 2.99 5.08 -7.51
CA PRO A 109 3.02 4.26 -8.71
C PRO A 109 2.37 2.88 -8.51
N ALA A 110 1.80 2.34 -9.59
CA ALA A 110 1.04 1.09 -9.57
C ALA A 110 1.91 -0.13 -9.22
N ASP A 111 3.18 -0.09 -9.62
CA ASP A 111 4.23 -1.07 -9.36
C ASP A 111 4.68 -1.14 -7.90
N GLN A 112 4.33 -0.14 -7.10
CA GLN A 112 4.71 -0.05 -5.69
C GLN A 112 3.62 -0.53 -4.74
N ILE A 113 2.46 -0.95 -5.25
CA ILE A 113 1.36 -1.43 -4.41
C ILE A 113 1.55 -2.92 -4.14
N PRO A 114 1.79 -3.34 -2.88
CA PRO A 114 2.04 -4.72 -2.53
C PRO A 114 0.73 -5.53 -2.52
N ARG A 115 0.87 -6.84 -2.62
CA ARG A 115 -0.19 -7.83 -2.45
C ARG A 115 0.15 -8.79 -1.31
N ALA A 116 -0.88 -9.27 -0.62
CA ALA A 116 -0.77 -10.28 0.43
C ALA A 116 -1.16 -11.67 -0.08
N LYS A 117 -0.53 -12.71 0.47
CA LYS A 117 -0.92 -14.10 0.21
C LYS A 117 -2.22 -14.40 0.93
N VAL A 118 -3.20 -14.94 0.20
CA VAL A 118 -4.50 -15.35 0.75
C VAL A 118 -4.82 -16.79 0.35
N ASN A 119 -5.73 -17.39 1.10
CA ASN A 119 -6.32 -18.69 0.74
C ASN A 119 -7.15 -18.55 -0.55
N GLU A 120 -7.34 -19.66 -1.24
CA GLU A 120 -8.20 -19.74 -2.44
C GLU A 120 -9.61 -19.22 -2.13
N GLY A 121 -10.13 -18.33 -2.98
CA GLY A 121 -11.44 -17.68 -2.78
C GLY A 121 -11.49 -16.60 -1.70
N ALA A 122 -10.37 -16.25 -1.06
CA ALA A 122 -10.30 -15.14 -0.11
C ALA A 122 -9.71 -13.87 -0.75
N THR A 123 -10.11 -12.71 -0.26
CA THR A 123 -9.49 -11.41 -0.60
C THR A 123 -8.77 -10.85 0.62
N SER A 124 -7.78 -9.99 0.40
CA SER A 124 -7.14 -9.23 1.47
C SER A 124 -7.34 -7.74 1.24
N ALA A 125 -7.52 -7.02 2.35
CA ALA A 125 -7.56 -5.58 2.37
C ALA A 125 -6.29 -5.03 3.03
N ALA A 126 -5.82 -3.89 2.55
CA ALA A 126 -4.77 -3.12 3.23
C ALA A 126 -5.27 -1.74 3.62
N GLU A 127 -4.98 -1.35 4.86
CA GLU A 127 -5.06 0.04 5.28
C GLU A 127 -3.80 0.76 4.79
N VAL A 128 -3.97 1.83 4.00
CA VAL A 128 -2.88 2.68 3.53
C VAL A 128 -2.60 3.73 4.59
N ARG A 129 -1.34 3.81 5.04
CA ARG A 129 -0.90 4.80 6.00
C ARG A 129 0.23 5.65 5.44
N VAL A 130 0.28 6.89 5.91
CA VAL A 130 1.36 7.83 5.66
C VAL A 130 2.09 8.10 6.97
N TYR A 131 3.41 7.97 6.94
CA TYR A 131 4.30 8.31 8.03
C TYR A 131 5.07 9.57 7.65
N ALA A 132 5.13 10.55 8.56
CA ALA A 132 5.94 11.75 8.36
C ALA A 132 7.22 11.66 9.20
N TRP A 133 8.37 11.83 8.55
CA TRP A 133 9.68 11.64 9.16
C TRP A 133 10.52 12.90 9.10
N ARG A 134 11.28 13.18 10.15
CA ARG A 134 12.34 14.21 10.17
C ARG A 134 13.67 13.53 10.44
N GLY A 135 14.42 13.24 9.37
CA GLY A 135 15.53 12.30 9.46
C GLY A 135 15.02 10.95 9.96
N GLU A 136 15.58 10.45 11.06
CA GLU A 136 15.16 9.18 11.69
C GLU A 136 14.02 9.34 12.70
N LYS A 137 13.56 10.58 12.96
CA LYS A 137 12.51 10.85 13.94
C LYS A 137 11.13 10.80 13.30
N LEU A 138 10.28 9.90 13.78
CA LEU A 138 8.86 9.88 13.43
C LEU A 138 8.16 11.11 14.02
N LEU A 139 7.49 11.88 13.16
CA LEU A 139 6.67 13.03 13.57
C LEU A 139 5.20 12.66 13.74
N GLY A 140 4.70 11.68 12.98
CA GLY A 140 3.34 11.18 13.10
C GLY A 140 2.99 10.15 12.03
N LYS A 141 1.80 9.58 12.17
CA LYS A 141 1.24 8.58 11.26
C LYS A 141 -0.25 8.84 11.07
N TRP A 142 -0.75 8.69 9.84
CA TRP A 142 -2.14 8.92 9.48
C TRP A 142 -2.65 7.80 8.57
N SER A 143 -3.89 7.39 8.77
CA SER A 143 -4.60 6.50 7.84
C SER A 143 -5.17 7.34 6.70
N VAL A 144 -4.91 6.92 5.47
CA VAL A 144 -5.35 7.64 4.26
C VAL A 144 -6.58 6.99 3.65
N GLY A 145 -6.65 5.67 3.70
CA GLY A 145 -7.75 4.92 3.11
C GLY A 145 -7.50 3.43 3.17
N ARG A 146 -8.42 2.68 2.54
CA ARG A 146 -8.39 1.22 2.53
C ARG A 146 -8.51 0.73 1.09
N ILE A 147 -7.68 -0.24 0.72
CA ILE A 147 -7.72 -0.88 -0.60
C ILE A 147 -8.15 -2.33 -0.40
N GLU A 148 -9.24 -2.71 -1.06
CA GLU A 148 -9.74 -4.08 -1.11
C GLU A 148 -9.10 -4.86 -2.26
N GLY A 149 -9.13 -6.20 -2.21
CA GLY A 149 -8.76 -7.03 -3.36
C GLY A 149 -7.25 -7.20 -3.59
N LEU A 150 -6.41 -6.83 -2.61
CA LEU A 150 -4.95 -6.99 -2.68
C LEU A 150 -4.48 -8.44 -2.39
N GLY A 151 -5.37 -9.41 -2.47
CA GLY A 151 -5.02 -10.83 -2.34
C GLY A 151 -4.36 -11.37 -3.61
N ILE A 152 -3.35 -12.22 -3.46
CA ILE A 152 -2.97 -13.22 -4.47
C ILE A 152 -3.23 -14.59 -3.85
N GLU A 153 -3.97 -15.43 -4.56
CA GLU A 153 -4.10 -16.84 -4.22
C GLU A 153 -2.71 -17.48 -4.23
N GLY A 154 -2.22 -17.85 -3.05
CA GLY A 154 -0.99 -18.61 -2.93
C GLY A 154 -1.23 -20.05 -3.35
N LEU A 155 -0.38 -20.61 -4.20
CA LEU A 155 -0.42 -22.04 -4.48
C LEU A 155 -0.01 -22.81 -3.21
N LYS A 156 -1.00 -23.18 -2.38
CA LYS A 156 -1.09 -24.34 -1.47
C LYS A 156 -1.96 -24.03 -0.26
N SER A 157 -3.22 -24.41 -0.35
CA SER A 157 -3.87 -25.15 0.73
C SER A 157 -4.95 -26.07 0.18
N HIS A 158 -4.63 -26.90 -0.83
CA HIS A 158 -5.30 -28.20 -0.80
C HIS A 158 -4.83 -28.84 0.50
N PRO A 159 -5.72 -29.16 1.45
CA PRO A 159 -5.34 -29.89 2.65
C PRO A 159 -4.52 -31.10 2.19
N LEU A 160 -3.37 -31.37 2.82
CA LEU A 160 -2.58 -32.56 2.52
C LEU A 160 -3.43 -33.85 2.54
N ALA A 161 -4.55 -33.81 3.27
CA ALA A 161 -5.59 -34.83 3.28
C ALA A 161 -6.28 -35.07 1.92
N ILE A 162 -6.55 -34.02 1.13
CA ILE A 162 -7.17 -34.12 -0.20
C ILE A 162 -6.15 -34.68 -1.20
N LEU A 163 -4.93 -34.12 -1.22
CA LEU A 163 -3.86 -34.62 -2.11
C LEU A 163 -3.51 -36.10 -1.86
N ARG A 164 -3.51 -36.56 -0.59
CA ARG A 164 -3.32 -37.98 -0.25
C ARG A 164 -4.49 -38.86 -0.69
N ARG A 165 -5.74 -38.35 -0.63
CA ARG A 165 -6.90 -39.12 -1.11
C ARG A 165 -6.85 -39.33 -2.62
N ASP A 166 -6.52 -38.29 -3.37
CA ASP A 166 -6.52 -38.34 -4.83
C ASP A 166 -5.38 -39.20 -5.39
N THR A 167 -4.20 -39.18 -4.75
CA THR A 167 -3.10 -40.10 -5.12
C THR A 167 -3.44 -41.57 -4.83
N TRP A 168 -4.21 -41.84 -3.77
CA TRP A 168 -4.61 -43.21 -3.42
C TRP A 168 -5.77 -43.73 -4.27
N ALA A 169 -6.66 -42.85 -4.72
CA ALA A 169 -7.72 -43.18 -5.67
C ALA A 169 -7.13 -43.52 -7.05
N ALA A 170 -6.21 -42.69 -7.57
CA ALA A 170 -5.56 -42.93 -8.87
C ALA A 170 -4.72 -44.22 -8.90
N GLN A 171 -4.11 -44.63 -7.77
CA GLN A 171 -3.38 -45.90 -7.69
C GLN A 171 -4.28 -47.14 -7.62
N ARG A 172 -5.55 -47.00 -7.25
CA ARG A 172 -6.51 -48.11 -7.20
C ARG A 172 -7.17 -48.42 -8.54
N GLU A 173 -7.28 -47.43 -9.42
CA GLU A 173 -7.88 -47.59 -10.76
C GLU A 173 -6.87 -48.09 -11.82
N SER A 174 -5.57 -48.17 -11.49
CA SER A 174 -4.52 -48.75 -12.35
C SER A 174 -4.13 -50.19 -11.97
N ARG A 175 -5.02 -50.94 -11.31
CA ARG A 175 -4.84 -52.38 -11.03
C ARG A 175 -5.96 -53.22 -11.63
#